data_AF-A0AAW1QS51-F1
#
_entry.id   AF-A0AAW1QS51-F1
#
_cell.length_a   1.000
_cell.length_b   1.000
_cell.length_c   1.000
_cell.angle_alpha   90.00
_cell.angle_beta   90.00
_cell.angle_gamma   90.00
#
_symmetry.space_group_name_H-M   'P 1'
#
loop_
_entity.id
_entity.type
_entity.pdbx_description
1 polymer ?
#
loop_
_entity_poly.entity_id
_entity_poly.type
_entity_poly.pdbx_seq_one_letter_code
_entity_poly.pdbx_strand_id
1 'polypeptide(L)'
;MGAKPRAAHKVSKAVFVTLAERGAHPANKTALQVEDLGGNKTAVTMTRTAFQSLVQEQLAAYSDKPVIPEELQVACSVREQQRSVTVLLAGTSGTGKSTLAGLLAARLGVTTVLSTDSVRHMMRSFCAEDSNPLLWASTYQAGDYVANAPAGSAASPSSSGRLDSKQRAIKGYKAQSEMVIENLDRLIGSCEARNESLVCEGVHLSLNFVVQLMQRHPSIIPFLIHISNEAKHKERFAVRAKYMTLEAGANRYVKYLRNIRIIQDYLVRRADKHLIPKVDNTNVDRSVATIHATVLACLRRQAKGEVLLDATSRTTKVIAEEYAQCKSVTWSSKDMLEVIRRKVHAAGAGAAAADRPSTSNTPQGPLSEAGDFAEDARSFCDVADIDLISSDNIESAQDDDGNSSDNDTITSTADLQLEEGSVAESANSDADERDEDGT
;
A
#
# COMPACT_ATOMS: atom_id res chain seq x y z
N MET A 1 -0.39 5.09 15.02
CA MET A 1 -0.20 4.41 16.33
C MET A 1 -0.79 2.99 16.42
N GLY A 2 -1.77 2.57 15.60
CA GLY A 2 -2.26 1.17 15.64
C GLY A 2 -3.01 0.77 16.93
N ALA A 3 -3.41 1.74 17.76
CA ALA A 3 -4.24 1.50 18.93
C ALA A 3 -5.64 1.05 18.52
N LYS A 4 -6.22 0.09 19.25
CA LYS A 4 -7.62 -0.33 19.03
C LYS A 4 -8.55 0.88 19.26
N PRO A 5 -9.65 1.03 18.49
CA PRO A 5 -10.55 2.19 18.62
C PRO A 5 -11.02 2.47 20.05
N ARG A 6 -11.33 1.42 20.81
CA ARG A 6 -11.71 1.55 22.24
C ARG A 6 -10.59 2.14 23.11
N ALA A 7 -9.34 1.76 22.86
CA ALA A 7 -8.20 2.30 23.59
C ALA A 7 -7.96 3.77 23.21
N ALA A 8 -8.04 4.10 21.91
CA ALA A 8 -7.93 5.48 21.44
C ALA A 8 -9.00 6.40 22.06
N HIS A 9 -10.24 5.92 22.20
CA HIS A 9 -11.31 6.66 22.86
C HIS A 9 -11.01 6.90 24.36
N LYS A 10 -10.52 5.88 25.08
CA LYS A 10 -10.13 6.01 26.50
C LYS A 10 -8.99 7.00 26.68
N VAL A 11 -7.95 6.92 25.85
CA VAL A 11 -6.81 7.85 25.86
C VAL A 11 -7.29 9.27 25.60
N SER A 12 -8.13 9.47 24.58
CA SER A 12 -8.70 10.78 24.28
C SER A 12 -9.49 11.34 25.47
N LYS A 13 -10.36 10.54 26.10
CA LYS A 13 -11.09 10.96 27.30
C LYS A 13 -10.14 11.33 28.45
N ALA A 14 -9.10 10.53 28.68
CA ALA A 14 -8.12 10.79 29.73
C ALA A 14 -7.35 12.10 29.50
N VAL A 15 -6.95 12.39 28.26
CA VAL A 15 -6.33 13.68 27.88
C VAL A 15 -7.23 14.86 28.27
N PHE A 16 -8.52 14.81 27.93
CA PHE A 16 -9.45 15.90 28.28
C PHE A 16 -9.68 16.04 29.79
N VAL A 17 -9.75 14.93 30.53
CA VAL A 17 -9.85 14.94 32.00
C VAL A 17 -8.62 15.60 32.62
N THR A 18 -7.41 15.19 32.21
CA THR A 18 -6.16 15.79 32.68
C THR A 18 -6.07 17.28 32.35
N LEU A 19 -6.59 17.72 31.20
CA LEU A 19 -6.64 19.14 30.85
C LEU A 19 -7.59 19.93 31.75
N ALA A 20 -8.76 19.37 32.08
CA ALA A 20 -9.70 20.00 33.00
C ALA A 20 -9.09 20.14 34.41
N GLU A 21 -8.42 19.10 34.91
CA GLU A 21 -7.72 19.12 36.20
C GLU A 21 -6.56 20.13 36.22
N ARG A 22 -5.71 20.13 35.17
CA ARG A 22 -4.59 21.07 35.05
C ARG A 22 -5.09 22.52 34.90
N GLY A 23 -6.19 22.75 34.19
CA GLY A 23 -6.78 24.09 34.00
C GLY A 23 -7.50 24.63 35.24
N ALA A 24 -8.02 23.75 36.11
CA ALA A 24 -8.60 24.13 37.39
C ALA A 24 -7.53 24.56 38.41
N HIS A 25 -6.28 24.10 38.26
CA HIS A 25 -5.21 24.38 39.19
C HIS A 25 -4.61 25.79 38.99
N PRO A 26 -4.63 26.69 40.00
CA PRO A 26 -4.25 28.10 39.84
C PRO A 26 -2.78 28.31 39.42
N ALA A 27 -1.87 27.39 39.78
CA ALA A 27 -0.46 27.44 39.39
C ALA A 27 -0.19 27.12 37.90
N ASN A 28 -1.10 26.41 37.23
CA ASN A 28 -0.95 25.99 35.82
C ASN A 28 -1.70 26.90 34.84
N LYS A 29 -2.53 27.84 35.32
CA LYS A 29 -3.21 28.85 34.50
C LYS A 29 -2.25 29.79 33.76
N THR A 30 -0.99 29.88 34.20
CA THR A 30 0.03 30.70 33.53
C THR A 30 0.74 29.93 32.40
N ALA A 31 0.78 28.59 32.47
CA ALA A 31 1.39 27.72 31.46
C ALA A 31 0.40 27.25 30.39
N LEU A 32 -0.88 27.16 30.77
CA LEU A 32 -2.01 26.87 29.89
C LEU A 32 -2.91 28.11 29.86
N GLN A 33 -3.09 28.74 28.69
CA GLN A 33 -4.02 29.85 28.56
C GLN A 33 -5.45 29.27 28.60
N VAL A 34 -6.08 29.34 29.78
CA VAL A 34 -7.43 28.82 30.01
C VAL A 34 -8.44 29.96 29.85
N GLU A 35 -9.36 29.80 28.90
CA GLU A 35 -10.44 30.75 28.63
C GLU A 35 -11.79 30.13 29.01
N ASP A 36 -12.60 30.86 29.79
CA ASP A 36 -13.95 30.45 30.13
C ASP A 36 -14.91 30.92 29.03
N LEU A 37 -15.47 29.97 28.28
CA LEU A 37 -16.40 30.25 27.17
C LEU A 37 -17.85 30.39 27.66
N GLY A 38 -18.09 30.27 28.97
CA GLY A 38 -19.43 30.24 29.56
C GLY A 38 -20.15 28.91 29.32
N GLY A 39 -21.21 28.65 30.09
CA GLY A 39 -22.03 27.45 29.92
C GLY A 39 -21.33 26.13 30.25
N ASN A 40 -20.43 26.14 31.25
CA ASN A 40 -19.64 24.97 31.67
C ASN A 40 -18.62 24.48 30.61
N LYS A 41 -18.23 25.36 29.68
CA LYS A 41 -17.25 25.08 28.63
C LYS A 41 -15.98 25.87 28.88
N THR A 42 -14.85 25.18 28.85
CA THR A 42 -13.54 25.78 29.06
C THR A 42 -12.68 25.49 27.82
N ALA A 43 -12.07 26.53 27.27
CA ALA A 43 -11.04 26.39 26.24
C ALA A 43 -9.65 26.41 26.89
N VAL A 44 -8.75 25.59 26.35
CA VAL A 44 -7.36 25.52 26.81
C VAL A 44 -6.46 25.65 25.59
N THR A 45 -5.61 26.68 25.59
CA THR A 45 -4.59 26.88 24.57
C THR A 45 -3.23 26.42 25.10
N MET A 46 -2.53 25.62 24.30
CA MET A 46 -1.21 25.08 24.63
C MET A 46 -0.37 24.89 23.36
N THR A 47 0.94 24.72 23.54
CA THR A 47 1.84 24.42 22.41
C THR A 47 1.62 23.00 21.89
N ARG A 48 1.90 22.78 20.59
CA ARG A 48 1.78 21.46 19.94
C ARG A 48 2.62 20.39 20.63
N THR A 49 3.83 20.74 21.06
CA THR A 49 4.73 19.84 21.81
C THR A 49 4.14 19.45 23.16
N ALA A 50 3.58 20.39 23.92
CA ALA A 50 2.93 20.09 25.19
C ALA A 50 1.72 19.15 25.01
N PHE A 51 0.91 19.38 23.96
CA PHE A 51 -0.21 18.49 23.62
C PHE A 51 0.26 17.07 23.26
N GLN A 52 1.28 16.94 22.42
CA GLN A 52 1.83 15.64 22.03
C GLN A 52 2.41 14.88 23.23
N SER A 53 3.13 15.55 24.13
CA SER A 53 3.65 14.95 25.36
C SER A 53 2.52 14.45 26.26
N LEU A 54 1.45 15.22 26.41
CA LEU A 54 0.27 14.79 27.17
C LEU A 54 -0.40 13.56 26.54
N VAL A 55 -0.59 13.56 25.22
CA VAL A 55 -1.17 12.40 24.52
C VAL A 55 -0.28 11.16 24.69
N GLN A 56 1.05 11.31 24.66
CA GLN A 56 2.00 10.22 24.85
C GLN A 56 1.94 9.67 26.28
N GLU A 57 1.90 10.54 27.29
CA GLU A 57 1.73 10.19 28.70
C GLU A 57 0.48 9.32 28.89
N GLN A 58 -0.66 9.77 28.35
CA GLN A 58 -1.91 9.02 28.43
C GLN A 58 -1.86 7.74 27.60
N LEU A 59 -1.24 7.75 26.42
CA LEU A 59 -1.12 6.56 25.59
C LEU A 59 -0.27 5.47 26.28
N ALA A 60 0.79 5.85 26.98
CA ALA A 60 1.64 4.93 27.74
C ALA A 60 0.88 4.26 28.89
N ALA A 61 -0.07 4.97 29.52
CA ALA A 61 -0.91 4.41 30.57
C ALA A 61 -1.92 3.35 30.08
N TYR A 62 -2.30 3.38 28.80
CA TYR A 62 -3.32 2.49 28.23
C TYR A 62 -2.78 1.49 27.19
N SER A 63 -1.52 1.60 26.80
CA SER A 63 -0.86 0.75 25.81
C SER A 63 0.12 -0.21 26.49
N ASP A 64 -0.05 -1.51 26.26
CA ASP A 64 0.94 -2.51 26.65
C ASP A 64 2.21 -2.45 25.78
N LYS A 65 2.15 -1.72 24.65
CA LYS A 65 3.27 -1.52 23.74
C LYS A 65 4.02 -0.23 24.08
N PRO A 66 5.37 -0.23 24.00
CA PRO A 66 6.14 0.99 24.18
C PRO A 66 5.66 2.03 23.17
N VAL A 67 5.26 3.19 23.68
CA VAL A 67 4.87 4.33 22.86
C VAL A 67 6.14 4.98 22.36
N ILE A 68 6.37 4.95 21.06
CA ILE A 68 7.50 5.64 20.44
C ILE A 68 7.05 7.09 20.16
N PRO A 69 7.63 8.10 20.83
CA PRO A 69 7.20 9.50 20.67
C PRO A 69 7.23 9.98 19.22
N GLU A 70 8.26 9.54 18.50
CA GLU A 70 8.53 9.88 17.10
C GLU A 70 7.41 9.35 16.16
N GLU A 71 6.78 8.21 16.49
CA GLU A 71 5.67 7.66 15.68
C GLU A 71 4.43 8.55 15.74
N LEU A 72 4.13 9.13 16.91
CA LEU A 72 2.98 10.03 17.04
C LEU A 72 3.19 11.30 16.23
N GLN A 73 4.41 11.87 16.31
CA GLN A 73 4.76 13.08 15.57
C GLN A 73 4.65 12.87 14.06
N VAL A 74 5.20 11.77 13.56
CA VAL A 74 5.14 11.39 12.15
C VAL A 74 3.69 11.13 11.71
N ALA A 75 2.91 10.38 12.49
CA ALA A 75 1.52 10.12 12.18
C ALA A 75 0.68 11.41 12.12
N CYS A 76 0.91 12.35 13.04
CA CYS A 76 0.29 13.68 12.98
C CYS A 76 0.72 14.44 11.72
N SER A 77 2.01 14.42 11.36
CA SER A 77 2.51 15.15 10.18
C SER A 77 1.86 14.69 8.86
N VAL A 78 1.58 13.39 8.71
CA VAL A 78 0.87 12.83 7.55
C VAL A 78 -0.58 13.28 7.52
N ARG A 79 -1.27 13.20 8.67
CA ARG A 79 -2.69 13.55 8.78
C ARG A 79 -2.94 15.06 8.62
N GLU A 80 -2.00 15.88 9.04
CA GLU A 80 -2.05 17.35 8.95
C GLU A 80 -1.51 17.87 7.61
N GLN A 81 -1.22 16.98 6.64
CA GLN A 81 -0.66 17.36 5.33
C GLN A 81 0.59 18.24 5.45
N GLN A 82 1.41 17.98 6.47
CA GLN A 82 2.74 18.58 6.65
C GLN A 82 3.81 17.73 5.93
N ARG A 83 3.47 16.49 5.59
CA ARG A 83 4.28 15.58 4.79
C ARG A 83 3.35 14.66 3.97
N SER A 84 3.70 14.43 2.71
CA SER A 84 3.08 13.42 1.87
C SER A 84 3.79 12.07 2.00
N VAL A 85 3.01 11.00 1.89
CA VAL A 85 3.51 9.63 1.73
C VAL A 85 2.73 8.93 0.64
N THR A 86 3.45 8.23 -0.25
CA THR A 86 2.83 7.41 -1.30
C THR A 86 3.09 5.94 -1.02
N VAL A 87 2.06 5.17 -0.67
CA VAL A 87 2.20 3.73 -0.46
C VAL A 87 1.80 2.99 -1.74
N LEU A 88 2.73 2.22 -2.31
CA LEU A 88 2.47 1.41 -3.51
C LEU A 88 2.25 -0.06 -3.15
N LEU A 89 1.07 -0.60 -3.50
CA LEU A 89 0.71 -2.00 -3.30
C LEU A 89 0.69 -2.74 -4.64
N ALA A 90 1.84 -3.31 -5.01
CA ALA A 90 2.02 -4.10 -6.22
C ALA A 90 1.50 -5.54 -6.04
N GLY A 91 1.23 -6.23 -7.16
CA GLY A 91 0.94 -7.67 -7.17
C GLY A 91 -0.12 -8.05 -8.18
N THR A 92 -0.40 -9.34 -8.32
CA THR A 92 -1.28 -9.85 -9.38
C THR A 92 -2.76 -9.83 -9.01
N SER A 93 -3.63 -10.25 -9.92
CA SER A 93 -5.05 -10.44 -9.62
C SER A 93 -5.24 -11.46 -8.48
N GLY A 94 -6.30 -11.29 -7.68
CA GLY A 94 -6.68 -12.22 -6.61
C GLY A 94 -5.83 -12.18 -5.33
N THR A 95 -4.80 -11.34 -5.24
CA THR A 95 -3.94 -11.27 -4.03
C THR A 95 -4.52 -10.40 -2.90
N GLY A 96 -5.65 -9.71 -3.12
CA GLY A 96 -6.36 -8.91 -2.10
C GLY A 96 -5.87 -7.46 -1.94
N LYS A 97 -5.19 -6.92 -2.95
CA LYS A 97 -4.61 -5.55 -2.95
C LYS A 97 -5.64 -4.45 -2.67
N SER A 98 -6.76 -4.42 -3.39
CA SER A 98 -7.78 -3.38 -3.22
C SER A 98 -8.39 -3.38 -1.80
N THR A 99 -8.57 -4.57 -1.20
CA THR A 99 -9.01 -4.69 0.20
C THR A 99 -7.95 -4.17 1.16
N LEU A 100 -6.67 -4.53 0.96
CA LEU A 100 -5.57 -4.00 1.77
C LEU A 100 -5.45 -2.48 1.63
N ALA A 101 -5.59 -1.94 0.42
CA ALA A 101 -5.48 -0.52 0.14
C ALA A 101 -6.54 0.28 0.90
N GLY A 102 -7.81 -0.13 0.84
CA GLY A 102 -8.90 0.53 1.57
C GLY A 102 -8.71 0.47 3.09
N LEU A 103 -8.34 -0.69 3.64
CA LEU A 103 -8.09 -0.84 5.08
C LEU A 103 -6.87 -0.06 5.55
N LEU A 104 -5.80 -0.03 4.73
CA LEU A 104 -4.57 0.70 5.04
C LEU A 104 -4.81 2.20 5.01
N ALA A 105 -5.48 2.71 3.97
CA ALA A 105 -5.83 4.13 3.84
C ALA A 105 -6.66 4.61 5.02
N ALA A 106 -7.70 3.85 5.40
CA ALA A 106 -8.50 4.12 6.58
C ALA A 106 -7.66 4.16 7.88
N ARG A 107 -6.67 3.27 8.03
CA ARG A 107 -5.79 3.24 9.21
C ARG A 107 -4.76 4.37 9.24
N LEU A 108 -4.24 4.78 8.08
CA LEU A 108 -3.30 5.89 7.97
C LEU A 108 -4.00 7.27 8.01
N GLY A 109 -5.33 7.31 7.84
CA GLY A 109 -6.06 8.56 7.68
C GLY A 109 -5.84 9.20 6.31
N VAL A 110 -5.50 8.39 5.31
CA VAL A 110 -5.33 8.82 3.92
C VAL A 110 -6.67 8.68 3.20
N THR A 111 -7.16 9.75 2.60
CA THR A 111 -8.43 9.77 1.87
C THR A 111 -8.29 9.27 0.44
N THR A 112 -7.15 9.50 -0.19
CA THR A 112 -6.93 9.19 -1.60
C THR A 112 -6.44 7.75 -1.77
N VAL A 113 -7.29 6.92 -2.38
CA VAL A 113 -6.94 5.56 -2.81
C VAL A 113 -7.11 5.46 -4.33
N LEU A 114 -6.05 5.06 -5.01
CA LEU A 114 -6.02 4.97 -6.48
C LEU A 114 -5.71 3.55 -6.93
N SER A 115 -6.42 3.07 -7.94
CA SER A 115 -6.07 1.83 -8.63
C SER A 115 -5.43 2.12 -9.98
N THR A 116 -4.34 1.44 -10.32
CA THR A 116 -3.77 1.52 -11.69
C THR A 116 -4.76 1.06 -12.76
N ASP A 117 -5.78 0.29 -12.38
CA ASP A 117 -6.85 -0.09 -13.30
C ASP A 117 -7.76 1.09 -13.66
N SER A 118 -7.97 2.03 -12.73
CA SER A 118 -8.71 3.27 -12.98
C SER A 118 -7.97 4.17 -13.95
N VAL A 119 -6.64 4.26 -13.84
CA VAL A 119 -5.78 4.98 -14.80
C VAL A 119 -5.90 4.36 -16.18
N ARG A 120 -5.76 3.03 -16.26
CA ARG A 120 -5.96 2.29 -17.51
C ARG A 120 -7.35 2.51 -18.10
N HIS A 121 -8.40 2.53 -17.27
CA HIS A 121 -9.76 2.78 -17.73
C HIS A 121 -9.92 4.19 -18.31
N MET A 122 -9.34 5.20 -17.67
CA MET A 122 -9.30 6.57 -18.20
C MET A 122 -8.59 6.62 -19.57
N MET A 123 -7.46 5.91 -19.72
CA MET A 123 -6.75 5.85 -21.00
C MET A 123 -7.59 5.23 -22.13
N ARG A 124 -8.47 4.27 -21.82
CA ARG A 124 -9.38 3.66 -22.81
C ARG A 124 -10.40 4.65 -23.38
N SER A 125 -10.77 5.68 -22.63
CA SER A 125 -11.69 6.72 -23.12
C SER A 125 -11.12 7.52 -24.30
N PHE A 126 -9.80 7.51 -24.48
CA PHE A 126 -9.10 8.25 -25.54
C PHE A 126 -8.52 7.33 -26.63
N CYS A 127 -8.74 6.02 -26.55
CA CYS A 127 -8.10 5.05 -27.41
C CYS A 127 -9.02 3.86 -27.71
N ALA A 128 -9.44 3.73 -28.97
CA ALA A 128 -10.28 2.63 -29.43
C ALA A 128 -9.58 1.28 -29.28
N GLU A 129 -10.34 0.21 -29.08
CA GLU A 129 -9.81 -1.15 -28.87
C GLU A 129 -8.89 -1.62 -30.00
N ASP A 130 -9.26 -1.36 -31.25
CA ASP A 130 -8.48 -1.74 -32.43
C ASP A 130 -7.14 -1.01 -32.51
N SER A 131 -7.06 0.21 -31.98
CA SER A 131 -5.85 1.03 -32.01
C SER A 131 -4.83 0.60 -30.96
N ASN A 132 -5.29 0.09 -29.80
CA ASN A 132 -4.41 -0.44 -28.77
C ASN A 132 -5.06 -1.58 -27.98
N PRO A 133 -5.05 -2.82 -28.52
CA PRO A 133 -5.68 -3.98 -27.88
C PRO A 133 -5.08 -4.30 -26.50
N LEU A 134 -3.82 -3.92 -26.25
CA LEU A 134 -3.16 -4.14 -24.97
C LEU A 134 -3.82 -3.36 -23.84
N LEU A 135 -4.35 -2.16 -24.08
CA LEU A 135 -5.07 -1.42 -23.04
C LEU A 135 -6.39 -2.10 -22.65
N TRP A 136 -7.02 -2.80 -23.58
CA TRP A 136 -8.33 -3.45 -23.41
C TRP A 136 -8.22 -4.85 -22.81
N ALA A 137 -7.14 -5.56 -23.10
CA ALA A 137 -6.84 -6.88 -22.53
C ALA A 137 -6.70 -6.86 -20.99
N SER A 138 -7.01 -7.99 -20.35
CA SER A 138 -6.59 -8.19 -18.95
C SER A 138 -5.08 -8.37 -18.88
N THR A 139 -4.45 -7.98 -17.78
CA THR A 139 -2.99 -8.08 -17.60
C THR A 139 -2.42 -9.48 -17.77
N TYR A 140 -3.19 -10.51 -17.39
CA TYR A 140 -2.83 -11.92 -17.58
C TYR A 140 -3.12 -12.46 -18.99
N GLN A 141 -3.80 -11.69 -19.84
CA GLN A 141 -4.09 -11.96 -21.27
C GLN A 141 -3.23 -11.12 -22.22
N ALA A 142 -2.58 -10.06 -21.72
CA ALA A 142 -1.79 -9.16 -22.55
C ALA A 142 -0.71 -9.87 -23.39
N GLY A 143 -0.22 -11.01 -22.92
CA GLY A 143 0.75 -11.84 -23.67
C GLY A 143 0.23 -12.37 -25.01
N ASP A 144 -1.08 -12.50 -25.19
CA ASP A 144 -1.69 -12.99 -26.42
C ASP A 144 -1.63 -11.93 -27.55
N TYR A 145 -1.53 -10.65 -27.18
CA TYR A 145 -1.50 -9.52 -28.12
C TYR A 145 -0.07 -9.09 -28.51
N VAL A 146 0.94 -9.46 -27.72
CA VAL A 146 2.34 -9.13 -28.03
C VAL A 146 2.95 -10.04 -29.11
N ALA A 147 2.36 -11.21 -29.35
CA ALA A 147 2.79 -12.10 -30.43
C ALA A 147 2.36 -11.62 -31.82
N ASN A 148 1.39 -10.69 -31.90
CA ASN A 148 0.75 -10.24 -33.15
C ASN A 148 1.10 -8.80 -33.53
N ALA A 149 2.04 -8.14 -32.85
CA ALA A 149 2.51 -6.83 -33.28
C ALA A 149 3.17 -6.98 -34.67
N PRO A 150 2.77 -6.17 -35.67
CA PRO A 150 3.33 -6.28 -37.02
C PRO A 150 4.84 -6.08 -36.96
N ALA A 151 5.58 -6.98 -37.60
CA ALA A 151 7.04 -6.96 -37.69
C ALA A 151 7.51 -5.72 -38.47
N GLY A 152 7.53 -4.57 -37.79
CA GLY A 152 8.01 -3.29 -38.30
C GLY A 152 9.32 -2.92 -37.63
N SER A 153 10.38 -3.66 -37.90
CA SER A 153 11.77 -3.18 -37.89
C SER A 153 12.69 -4.33 -38.28
N ALA A 154 13.50 -4.06 -39.30
CA ALA A 154 14.44 -5.00 -39.89
C ALA A 154 15.48 -5.45 -38.86
N ALA A 155 15.33 -6.67 -38.34
CA ALA A 155 16.41 -7.40 -37.71
C ALA A 155 16.33 -8.87 -38.17
N SER A 156 17.50 -9.38 -38.54
CA SER A 156 17.77 -10.63 -39.26
C SER A 156 16.97 -11.86 -38.77
N PRO A 157 16.56 -12.79 -39.67
CA PRO A 157 15.84 -13.99 -39.30
C PRO A 157 16.83 -15.03 -38.76
N SER A 158 17.26 -14.89 -37.51
CA SER A 158 17.96 -15.95 -36.78
C SER A 158 17.14 -16.32 -35.54
N SER A 159 16.49 -17.48 -35.63
CA SER A 159 15.67 -18.15 -34.60
C SER A 159 14.30 -17.52 -34.28
N SER A 160 13.33 -17.69 -35.19
CA SER A 160 11.90 -17.58 -34.88
C SER A 160 11.42 -18.75 -34.00
N GLY A 161 12.04 -18.96 -32.84
CA GLY A 161 11.52 -19.85 -31.81
C GLY A 161 10.24 -19.25 -31.24
N ARG A 162 9.12 -19.97 -31.33
CA ARG A 162 7.86 -19.58 -30.65
C ARG A 162 8.21 -19.22 -29.21
N LEU A 163 8.03 -17.95 -28.83
CA LEU A 163 8.22 -17.51 -27.44
C LEU A 163 7.47 -18.47 -26.51
N ASP A 164 8.17 -18.97 -25.48
CA ASP A 164 7.56 -19.83 -24.47
C ASP A 164 6.36 -19.11 -23.86
N SER A 165 5.31 -19.86 -23.51
CA SER A 165 4.07 -19.32 -22.94
C SER A 165 4.35 -18.39 -21.75
N LYS A 166 5.36 -18.74 -20.95
CA LYS A 166 5.88 -17.91 -19.86
C LYS A 166 6.44 -16.57 -20.33
N GLN A 167 7.30 -16.59 -21.34
CA GLN A 167 7.91 -15.38 -21.90
C GLN A 167 6.86 -14.45 -22.49
N ARG A 168 5.86 -14.99 -23.21
CA ARG A 168 4.75 -14.18 -23.75
C ARG A 168 3.95 -13.50 -22.65
N ALA A 169 3.57 -14.24 -21.60
CA ALA A 169 2.83 -13.68 -20.46
C ALA A 169 3.59 -12.51 -19.81
N ILE A 170 4.90 -12.66 -19.58
CA ILE A 170 5.73 -11.60 -19.00
C ILE A 170 5.94 -10.43 -19.96
N LYS A 171 6.15 -10.67 -21.25
CA LYS A 171 6.35 -9.59 -22.24
C LYS A 171 5.07 -8.75 -22.38
N GLY A 172 3.91 -9.39 -22.48
CA GLY A 172 2.60 -8.70 -22.47
C GLY A 172 2.34 -7.93 -21.19
N TYR A 173 2.65 -8.52 -20.04
CA TYR A 173 2.55 -7.84 -18.75
C TYR A 173 3.37 -6.54 -18.72
N LYS A 174 4.65 -6.61 -19.12
CA LYS A 174 5.55 -5.46 -19.15
C LYS A 174 5.05 -4.37 -20.10
N ALA A 175 4.72 -4.74 -21.34
CA ALA A 175 4.23 -3.80 -22.34
C ALA A 175 2.96 -3.07 -21.88
N GLN A 176 2.00 -3.79 -21.27
CA GLN A 176 0.81 -3.15 -20.73
C GLN A 176 1.14 -2.22 -19.55
N SER A 177 2.04 -2.63 -18.66
CA SER A 177 2.42 -1.84 -17.49
C SER A 177 3.12 -0.53 -17.87
N GLU A 178 3.97 -0.57 -18.89
CA GLU A 178 4.72 0.57 -19.41
C GLU A 178 3.81 1.70 -19.90
N MET A 179 2.69 1.36 -20.56
CA MET A 179 1.72 2.39 -20.99
C MET A 179 1.03 3.11 -19.82
N VAL A 180 0.82 2.42 -18.70
CA VAL A 180 0.06 2.95 -17.55
C VAL A 180 0.95 3.78 -16.61
N ILE A 181 2.24 3.45 -16.54
CA ILE A 181 3.13 4.00 -15.50
C ILE A 181 3.38 5.50 -15.65
N GLU A 182 3.44 6.02 -16.87
CA GLU A 182 3.70 7.45 -17.11
C GLU A 182 2.56 8.34 -16.58
N ASN A 183 1.31 7.88 -16.70
CA ASN A 183 0.17 8.58 -16.14
C ASN A 183 0.15 8.48 -14.60
N LEU A 184 0.55 7.32 -14.06
CA LEU A 184 0.65 7.16 -12.60
C LEU A 184 1.71 8.09 -12.00
N ASP A 185 2.86 8.19 -12.64
CA ASP A 185 3.93 9.12 -12.29
C ASP A 185 3.43 10.56 -12.12
N ARG A 186 2.78 11.11 -13.15
CA ARG A 186 2.22 12.48 -13.11
C ARG A 186 1.21 12.68 -11.97
N LEU A 187 0.40 11.66 -11.68
CA LEU A 187 -0.55 11.68 -10.58
C LEU A 187 0.15 11.69 -9.21
N ILE A 188 1.20 10.89 -9.04
CA ILE A 188 2.01 10.89 -7.81
C ILE A 188 2.66 12.27 -7.61
N GLY A 189 3.31 12.82 -8.63
CA GLY A 189 3.91 14.15 -8.55
C GLY A 189 2.90 15.26 -8.22
N SER A 190 1.68 15.16 -8.76
CA SER A 190 0.60 16.10 -8.44
C SER A 190 0.14 16.01 -6.98
N CYS A 191 0.05 14.80 -6.42
CA CYS A 191 -0.26 14.60 -5.00
C CYS A 191 0.87 15.14 -4.11
N GLU A 192 2.13 14.87 -4.46
CA GLU A 192 3.29 15.38 -3.71
C GLU A 192 3.32 16.91 -3.70
N ALA A 193 3.05 17.57 -4.82
CA ALA A 193 2.99 19.04 -4.93
C ALA A 193 1.92 19.67 -4.01
N ARG A 194 0.84 18.94 -3.72
CA ARG A 194 -0.22 19.36 -2.78
C ARG A 194 0.00 18.87 -1.35
N ASN A 195 1.13 18.21 -1.08
CA ASN A 195 1.43 17.53 0.18
C ASN A 195 0.35 16.50 0.60
N GLU A 196 -0.33 15.92 -0.38
CA GLU A 196 -1.37 14.92 -0.20
C GLU A 196 -0.74 13.52 -0.17
N SER A 197 -1.16 12.72 0.80
CA SER A 197 -0.77 11.30 0.86
C SER A 197 -1.65 10.44 -0.04
N LEU A 198 -1.10 9.36 -0.57
CA LEU A 198 -1.74 8.49 -1.55
C LEU A 198 -1.49 7.01 -1.21
N VAL A 199 -2.53 6.19 -1.29
CA VAL A 199 -2.37 4.73 -1.39
C VAL A 199 -2.71 4.30 -2.80
N CYS A 200 -1.72 3.85 -3.56
CA CYS A 200 -1.93 3.33 -4.91
C CYS A 200 -1.77 1.80 -4.94
N GLU A 201 -2.74 1.10 -5.51
CA GLU A 201 -2.68 -0.35 -5.71
C GLU A 201 -2.78 -0.70 -7.19
N GLY A 202 -2.14 -1.80 -7.60
CA GLY A 202 -2.19 -2.12 -9.01
C GLY A 202 -1.51 -3.39 -9.45
N VAL A 203 -2.05 -3.95 -10.54
CA VAL A 203 -1.39 -5.02 -11.29
C VAL A 203 -0.28 -4.47 -12.19
N HIS A 204 -0.40 -3.23 -12.67
CA HIS A 204 0.57 -2.56 -13.55
C HIS A 204 1.84 -2.07 -12.83
N LEU A 205 1.92 -2.23 -11.50
CA LEU A 205 3.07 -1.84 -10.69
C LEU A 205 4.20 -2.87 -10.82
N SER A 206 4.86 -2.90 -11.98
CA SER A 206 6.09 -3.66 -12.19
C SER A 206 7.21 -3.11 -11.30
N LEU A 207 7.94 -3.99 -10.62
CA LEU A 207 8.90 -3.54 -9.61
C LEU A 207 10.12 -2.80 -10.15
N ASN A 208 10.48 -3.00 -11.42
CA ASN A 208 11.50 -2.16 -12.07
C ASN A 208 11.01 -0.70 -12.18
N PHE A 209 9.74 -0.51 -12.58
CA PHE A 209 9.13 0.81 -12.70
C PHE A 209 8.88 1.44 -11.32
N VAL A 210 8.52 0.65 -10.32
CA VAL A 210 8.40 1.12 -8.93
C VAL A 210 9.73 1.72 -8.45
N VAL A 211 10.85 1.07 -8.73
CA VAL A 211 12.17 1.61 -8.35
C VAL A 211 12.48 2.92 -9.10
N GLN A 212 12.13 3.02 -10.39
CA GLN A 212 12.26 4.27 -11.14
C GLN A 212 11.37 5.39 -10.58
N LEU A 213 10.13 5.06 -10.20
CA LEU A 213 9.24 6.01 -9.53
C LEU A 213 9.84 6.47 -8.20
N MET A 214 10.43 5.58 -7.40
CA MET A 214 11.08 5.95 -6.14
C MET A 214 12.28 6.88 -6.33
N GLN A 215 13.02 6.75 -7.43
CA GLN A 215 14.12 7.67 -7.75
C GLN A 215 13.63 9.10 -7.98
N ARG A 216 12.41 9.25 -8.52
CA ARG A 216 11.79 10.56 -8.82
C ARG A 216 10.92 11.08 -7.68
N HIS A 217 10.35 10.18 -6.88
CA HIS A 217 9.42 10.46 -5.79
C HIS A 217 9.91 9.80 -4.50
N PRO A 218 10.73 10.50 -3.69
CA PRO A 218 11.25 9.97 -2.43
C PRO A 218 10.19 9.65 -1.38
N SER A 219 8.93 10.12 -1.55
CA SER A 219 7.81 9.81 -0.64
C SER A 219 7.27 8.38 -0.78
N ILE A 220 7.75 7.62 -1.78
CA ILE A 220 7.22 6.30 -2.10
C ILE A 220 7.73 5.21 -1.12
N ILE A 221 6.80 4.39 -0.64
CA ILE A 221 7.08 3.17 0.13
C ILE A 221 6.35 1.99 -0.55
N PRO A 222 7.08 1.08 -1.23
CA PRO A 222 6.46 -0.02 -1.97
C PRO A 222 6.36 -1.33 -1.19
N PHE A 223 5.34 -2.12 -1.54
CA PHE A 223 5.13 -3.48 -1.07
C PHE A 223 4.66 -4.38 -2.22
N LEU A 224 5.17 -5.62 -2.28
CA LEU A 224 4.62 -6.66 -3.15
C LEU A 224 3.63 -7.53 -2.36
N ILE A 225 2.36 -7.50 -2.75
CA ILE A 225 1.31 -8.32 -2.17
C ILE A 225 1.16 -9.61 -2.99
N HIS A 226 1.35 -10.77 -2.36
CA HIS A 226 1.21 -12.07 -3.00
C HIS A 226 0.50 -13.08 -2.11
N ILE A 227 0.10 -14.21 -2.69
CA ILE A 227 -0.35 -15.40 -1.94
C ILE A 227 0.59 -16.53 -2.31
N SER A 228 1.31 -17.06 -1.32
CA SER A 228 2.30 -18.12 -1.54
C SER A 228 1.61 -19.40 -2.04
N ASN A 229 0.59 -19.85 -1.32
CA ASN A 229 -0.17 -21.07 -1.61
C ASN A 229 -1.11 -20.88 -2.82
N GLU A 230 -0.87 -21.64 -3.88
CA GLU A 230 -1.65 -21.57 -5.13
C GLU A 230 -3.11 -21.99 -4.96
N ALA A 231 -3.40 -23.02 -4.16
CA ALA A 231 -4.77 -23.48 -3.91
C ALA A 231 -5.59 -22.38 -3.24
N LYS A 232 -5.05 -21.76 -2.17
CA LYS A 232 -5.68 -20.59 -1.51
C LYS A 232 -5.84 -19.41 -2.46
N HIS A 233 -4.90 -19.20 -3.36
CA HIS A 233 -5.01 -18.15 -4.38
C HIS A 233 -6.14 -18.44 -5.37
N LYS A 234 -6.27 -19.70 -5.80
CA LYS A 234 -7.36 -20.17 -6.68
C LYS A 234 -8.73 -20.01 -6.02
N GLU A 235 -8.87 -20.38 -4.75
CA GLU A 235 -10.10 -20.23 -3.96
C GLU A 235 -10.62 -18.78 -3.95
N ARG A 236 -9.71 -17.79 -3.87
CA ARG A 236 -10.08 -16.37 -3.92
C ARG A 236 -10.75 -15.95 -5.23
N PHE A 237 -10.49 -16.66 -6.32
CA PHE A 237 -11.14 -16.37 -7.61
C PHE A 237 -12.53 -16.99 -7.72
N ALA A 238 -12.82 -18.07 -7.00
CA ALA A 238 -14.18 -18.57 -6.89
C ALA A 238 -15.06 -17.54 -6.16
N VAL A 239 -14.54 -16.90 -5.10
CA VAL A 239 -15.26 -15.86 -4.34
C VAL A 239 -15.50 -14.57 -5.15
N ARG A 240 -14.61 -14.24 -6.11
CA ARG A 240 -14.68 -13.00 -6.90
C ARG A 240 -15.52 -13.13 -8.17
N ALA A 241 -15.75 -14.34 -8.68
CA ALA A 241 -16.58 -14.55 -9.86
C ALA A 241 -18.06 -14.58 -9.48
N LYS A 242 -18.92 -13.95 -10.29
CA LYS A 242 -20.38 -13.90 -10.09
C LYS A 242 -21.00 -15.31 -9.98
N TYR A 243 -20.34 -16.30 -10.57
CA TYR A 243 -20.61 -17.71 -10.40
C TYR A 243 -19.48 -18.27 -9.53
N MET A 244 -19.80 -18.66 -8.30
CA MET A 244 -18.87 -19.17 -7.28
C MET A 244 -18.28 -20.53 -7.68
N THR A 245 -17.57 -20.61 -8.82
CA THR A 245 -17.12 -21.85 -9.43
C THR A 245 -15.60 -21.86 -9.62
N LEU A 246 -15.01 -23.03 -9.35
CA LEU A 246 -13.59 -23.33 -9.57
C LEU A 246 -13.35 -23.92 -10.97
N GLU A 247 -14.38 -24.04 -11.80
CA GLU A 247 -14.32 -24.60 -13.13
C GLU A 247 -13.72 -23.60 -14.14
N ALA A 248 -12.71 -24.05 -14.89
CA ALA A 248 -11.98 -23.19 -15.83
C ALA A 248 -12.84 -22.72 -17.03
N GLY A 249 -13.88 -23.46 -17.41
CA GLY A 249 -14.79 -23.11 -18.50
C GLY A 249 -15.68 -21.91 -18.18
N ALA A 250 -16.05 -21.74 -16.90
CA ALA A 250 -16.95 -20.68 -16.43
C ALA A 250 -16.20 -19.50 -15.79
N ASN A 251 -14.97 -19.69 -15.30
CA ASN A 251 -14.21 -18.67 -14.60
C ASN A 251 -12.93 -18.27 -15.36
N ARG A 252 -12.96 -17.08 -16.00
CA ARG A 252 -11.81 -16.53 -16.74
C ARG A 252 -10.53 -16.46 -15.90
N TYR A 253 -10.62 -16.18 -14.59
CA TYR A 253 -9.43 -16.14 -13.73
C TYR A 253 -8.83 -17.51 -13.51
N VAL A 254 -9.66 -18.56 -13.40
CA VAL A 254 -9.17 -19.94 -13.29
C VAL A 254 -8.52 -20.38 -14.60
N LYS A 255 -9.11 -20.04 -15.75
CA LYS A 255 -8.53 -20.31 -17.08
C LYS A 255 -7.11 -19.74 -17.21
N TYR A 256 -6.90 -18.50 -16.74
CA TYR A 256 -5.61 -17.81 -16.83
C TYR A 256 -4.78 -17.86 -15.54
N LEU A 257 -5.11 -18.76 -14.60
CA LEU A 257 -4.41 -18.84 -13.32
C LEU A 257 -2.91 -19.06 -13.51
N ARG A 258 -2.52 -19.90 -14.48
CA ARG A 258 -1.12 -20.14 -14.83
C ARG A 258 -0.40 -18.84 -15.22
N ASN A 259 -1.00 -17.99 -16.06
CA ASN A 259 -0.42 -16.71 -16.44
C ASN A 259 -0.32 -15.75 -15.25
N ILE A 260 -1.35 -15.73 -14.39
CA ILE A 260 -1.35 -14.94 -13.16
C ILE A 260 -0.18 -15.37 -12.25
N ARG A 261 0.02 -16.67 -12.05
CA ARG A 261 1.14 -17.22 -11.26
C ARG A 261 2.49 -16.92 -11.88
N ILE A 262 2.64 -17.06 -13.20
CA ILE A 262 3.86 -16.71 -13.92
C ILE A 262 4.25 -15.24 -13.68
N ILE A 263 3.28 -14.33 -13.77
CA ILE A 263 3.51 -12.90 -13.49
C ILE A 263 3.84 -12.69 -12.01
N GLN A 264 3.16 -13.39 -11.10
CA GLN A 264 3.46 -13.30 -9.66
C GLN A 264 4.90 -13.74 -9.37
N ASP A 265 5.34 -14.86 -9.92
CA ASP A 265 6.70 -15.36 -9.73
C ASP A 265 7.75 -14.42 -10.31
N TYR A 266 7.44 -13.77 -11.44
CA TYR A 266 8.26 -12.70 -11.99
C TYR A 266 8.38 -11.53 -11.02
N LEU A 267 7.26 -11.07 -10.44
CA LEU A 267 7.27 -9.97 -9.46
C LEU A 267 8.02 -10.37 -8.19
N VAL A 268 7.85 -11.59 -7.69
CA VAL A 268 8.57 -12.09 -6.50
C VAL A 268 10.08 -12.06 -6.73
N ARG A 269 10.57 -12.56 -7.88
CA ARG A 269 12.01 -12.50 -8.22
C ARG A 269 12.53 -11.06 -8.31
N ARG A 270 11.70 -10.13 -8.82
CA ARG A 270 12.08 -8.71 -8.90
C ARG A 270 12.05 -8.03 -7.53
N ALA A 271 11.16 -8.45 -6.63
CA ALA A 271 11.14 -7.97 -5.26
C ALA A 271 12.41 -8.37 -4.53
N ASP A 272 12.86 -9.61 -4.72
CA ASP A 272 14.13 -10.10 -4.16
C ASP A 272 15.32 -9.30 -4.69
N LYS A 273 15.37 -9.03 -6.00
CA LYS A 273 16.42 -8.20 -6.61
C LYS A 273 16.52 -6.80 -5.99
N HIS A 274 15.39 -6.15 -5.72
CA HIS A 274 15.33 -4.77 -5.24
C HIS A 274 15.14 -4.67 -3.71
N LEU A 275 15.12 -5.79 -2.99
CA LEU A 275 14.79 -5.89 -1.57
C LEU A 275 13.44 -5.24 -1.21
N ILE A 276 12.46 -5.30 -2.12
CA ILE A 276 11.11 -4.77 -1.86
C ILE A 276 10.37 -5.76 -0.95
N PRO A 277 9.77 -5.29 0.16
CA PRO A 277 9.01 -6.14 1.07
C PRO A 277 7.93 -6.97 0.39
N LYS A 278 7.97 -8.29 0.60
CA LYS A 278 6.97 -9.25 0.12
C LYS A 278 6.00 -9.58 1.24
N VAL A 279 4.72 -9.26 1.05
CA VAL A 279 3.64 -9.50 2.00
C VAL A 279 2.79 -10.67 1.52
N ASP A 280 2.90 -11.80 2.22
CA ASP A 280 1.97 -12.93 2.03
C ASP A 280 0.63 -12.60 2.68
N ASN A 281 -0.34 -12.25 1.85
CA ASN A 281 -1.65 -11.78 2.30
C ASN A 281 -2.62 -12.92 2.63
N THR A 282 -2.15 -14.01 3.25
CA THR A 282 -3.01 -15.08 3.73
C THR A 282 -3.89 -14.63 4.90
N ASN A 283 -3.42 -13.68 5.72
CA ASN A 283 -4.20 -13.02 6.78
C ASN A 283 -4.21 -11.49 6.55
N VAL A 284 -5.39 -10.94 6.26
CA VAL A 284 -5.56 -9.53 5.91
C VAL A 284 -5.21 -8.62 7.08
N ASP A 285 -5.71 -8.90 8.28
CA ASP A 285 -5.48 -8.04 9.45
C ASP A 285 -4.00 -7.90 9.81
N ARG A 286 -3.27 -9.03 9.79
CA ARG A 286 -1.82 -9.06 10.02
C ARG A 286 -1.07 -8.31 8.93
N SER A 287 -1.47 -8.49 7.67
CA SER A 287 -0.85 -7.81 6.54
C SER A 287 -1.01 -6.30 6.64
N VAL A 288 -2.23 -5.80 6.88
CA VAL A 288 -2.47 -4.36 7.07
C VAL A 288 -1.71 -3.84 8.30
N ALA A 289 -1.69 -4.58 9.41
CA ALA A 289 -0.97 -4.15 10.62
C ALA A 289 0.54 -4.02 10.38
N THR A 290 1.13 -5.00 9.68
CA THR A 290 2.56 -5.01 9.35
C THR A 290 2.90 -3.87 8.40
N ILE A 291 2.15 -3.71 7.29
CA ILE A 291 2.37 -2.62 6.32
C ILE A 291 2.26 -1.25 7.01
N HIS A 292 1.21 -1.03 7.80
CA HIS A 292 1.01 0.22 8.53
C HIS A 292 2.18 0.52 9.48
N ALA A 293 2.66 -0.46 10.24
CA ALA A 293 3.81 -0.30 11.12
C ALA A 293 5.09 0.03 10.33
N THR A 294 5.36 -0.69 9.23
CA THR A 294 6.51 -0.43 8.36
C THR A 294 6.48 0.97 7.76
N VAL A 295 5.31 1.45 7.31
CA VAL A 295 5.16 2.80 6.78
C VAL A 295 5.53 3.85 7.84
N LEU A 296 5.02 3.74 9.07
CA LEU A 296 5.37 4.67 10.15
C LEU A 296 6.86 4.61 10.50
N ALA A 297 7.45 3.42 10.52
CA ALA A 297 8.86 3.23 10.79
C ALA A 297 9.75 3.84 9.69
N CYS A 298 9.40 3.68 8.42
CA CYS A 298 10.09 4.32 7.29
C CYS A 298 9.98 5.84 7.34
N LEU A 299 8.79 6.38 7.64
CA LEU A 299 8.61 7.83 7.76
C LEU A 299 9.41 8.43 8.92
N ARG A 300 9.61 7.67 10.01
CA ARG A 300 10.48 8.03 11.13
C ARG A 300 11.95 8.07 10.71
N ARG A 301 12.41 7.11 9.91
CA ARG A 301 13.75 7.11 9.31
C ARG A 301 13.94 8.32 8.40
N GLN A 302 12.96 8.61 7.53
CA GLN A 302 12.97 9.80 6.69
C GLN A 302 12.94 11.11 7.48
N ALA A 303 12.27 11.16 8.63
CA ALA A 303 12.32 12.32 9.52
C ALA A 303 13.72 12.58 10.10
N LYS A 304 14.58 11.54 10.15
CA LYS A 304 15.99 11.63 10.54
C LYS A 304 16.94 11.89 9.36
N GLY A 305 16.41 12.10 8.16
CA GLY A 305 17.19 12.36 6.95
C GLY A 305 17.67 11.09 6.23
N GLU A 306 17.23 9.91 6.64
CA GLU A 306 17.59 8.66 5.94
C GLU A 306 16.80 8.51 4.62
N VAL A 307 17.50 8.08 3.56
CA VAL A 307 16.91 7.83 2.25
C VAL A 307 16.47 6.38 2.15
N LEU A 308 15.25 6.14 1.63
CA LEU A 308 14.65 4.79 1.59
C LEU A 308 15.11 3.92 0.40
N LEU A 309 15.61 4.54 -0.67
CA LEU A 309 16.17 3.88 -1.85
C LEU A 309 17.66 4.21 -1.96
N ASP A 310 18.51 3.19 -2.00
CA ASP A 310 19.89 3.37 -2.40
C ASP A 310 19.97 3.50 -3.94
N ALA A 311 20.40 4.66 -4.41
CA ALA A 311 20.52 4.96 -5.84
C ALA A 311 21.54 4.06 -6.56
N THR A 312 22.59 3.61 -5.86
CA THR A 312 23.68 2.83 -6.46
C THR A 312 23.26 1.39 -6.66
N SER A 313 22.79 0.74 -5.59
CA SER A 313 22.35 -0.67 -5.66
C SER A 313 20.93 -0.82 -6.21
N ARG A 314 20.15 0.27 -6.30
CA ARG A 314 18.71 0.25 -6.63
C ARG A 314 17.93 -0.68 -5.71
N THR A 315 18.27 -0.69 -4.42
CA THR A 315 17.63 -1.53 -3.40
C THR A 315 16.98 -0.72 -2.29
N THR A 316 15.94 -1.29 -1.68
CA THR A 316 15.19 -0.69 -0.57
C THR A 316 15.56 -1.33 0.77
N LYS A 317 16.86 -1.43 1.05
CA LYS A 317 17.38 -2.13 2.25
C LYS A 317 16.77 -1.61 3.55
N VAL A 318 16.66 -0.30 3.72
CA VAL A 318 16.04 0.33 4.90
C VAL A 318 14.59 -0.13 5.08
N ILE A 319 13.81 -0.14 4.00
CA ILE A 319 12.41 -0.59 4.04
C ILE A 319 12.33 -2.09 4.37
N ALA A 320 13.22 -2.90 3.81
CA ALA A 320 13.29 -4.34 4.07
C ALA A 320 13.60 -4.66 5.53
N GLU A 321 14.54 -3.95 6.14
CA GLU A 321 14.92 -4.09 7.55
C GLU A 321 13.75 -3.72 8.47
N GLU A 322 13.13 -2.55 8.26
CA GLU A 322 11.96 -2.12 9.03
C GLU A 322 10.78 -3.08 8.85
N TYR A 323 10.57 -3.61 7.64
CA TYR A 323 9.56 -4.63 7.39
C TYR A 323 9.83 -5.93 8.16
N ALA A 324 11.07 -6.42 8.15
CA ALA A 324 11.44 -7.64 8.86
C ALA A 324 11.24 -7.50 10.38
N GLN A 325 11.61 -6.35 10.94
CA GLN A 325 11.39 -6.02 12.35
C GLN A 325 9.89 -5.92 12.68
N CYS A 326 9.10 -5.21 11.87
CA CYS A 326 7.65 -5.11 12.08
C CYS A 326 6.95 -6.47 11.98
N LYS A 327 7.41 -7.31 11.04
CA LYS A 327 6.89 -8.66 10.83
C LYS A 327 7.20 -9.55 12.02
N SER A 328 8.43 -9.55 12.54
CA SER A 328 8.79 -10.37 13.71
C SER A 328 7.97 -10.00 14.94
N VAL A 329 7.78 -8.70 15.21
CA VAL A 329 6.93 -8.21 16.32
C VAL A 329 5.46 -8.59 16.13
N THR A 330 4.94 -8.55 14.90
CA THR A 330 3.54 -8.91 14.61
C THR A 330 3.32 -10.43 14.62
N TRP A 331 4.36 -11.22 14.37
CA TRP A 331 4.32 -12.69 14.30
C TRP A 331 4.83 -13.39 15.57
N SER A 332 5.42 -12.66 16.52
CA SER A 332 5.87 -13.19 17.80
C SER A 332 4.68 -13.47 18.72
N SER A 333 4.27 -14.74 18.79
CA SER A 333 3.32 -15.22 19.80
C SER A 333 3.88 -15.09 21.22
N LYS A 334 5.22 -15.02 21.38
CA LYS A 334 5.91 -14.96 22.67
C LYS A 334 5.68 -13.63 23.39
N ASP A 335 5.80 -12.50 22.69
CA ASP A 335 5.56 -11.18 23.30
C ASP A 335 4.09 -11.01 23.67
N MET A 336 3.18 -11.55 22.84
CA MET A 336 1.75 -11.56 23.14
C MET A 336 1.43 -12.44 24.35
N LEU A 337 2.05 -13.63 24.46
CA LEU A 337 1.93 -14.51 25.63
C LEU A 337 2.52 -13.87 26.89
N GLU A 338 3.63 -13.15 26.78
CA GLU A 338 4.25 -12.47 27.92
C GLU A 338 3.39 -11.30 28.40
N VAL A 339 2.80 -10.53 27.48
CA VAL A 339 1.81 -9.48 27.83
C VAL A 339 0.57 -10.09 28.48
N ILE A 340 0.06 -11.23 27.98
CA ILE A 340 -1.05 -11.94 28.61
C ILE A 340 -0.67 -12.42 30.02
N ARG A 341 0.51 -13.03 30.19
CA ARG A 341 1.01 -13.46 31.50
C ARG A 341 1.14 -12.27 32.47
N ARG A 342 1.71 -11.15 32.02
CA ARG A 342 1.80 -9.91 32.82
C ARG A 342 0.42 -9.40 33.23
N LYS A 343 -0.59 -9.46 32.35
CA LYS A 343 -1.98 -9.10 32.69
C LYS A 343 -2.61 -10.05 33.69
N VAL A 344 -2.39 -11.34 33.56
CA VAL A 344 -2.87 -12.34 34.52
C VAL A 344 -2.20 -12.13 35.89
N HIS A 345 -0.90 -11.84 35.91
CA HIS A 345 -0.18 -11.52 37.15
C HIS A 345 -0.61 -10.18 37.77
N ALA A 346 -0.83 -9.13 36.97
CA ALA A 346 -1.30 -7.83 37.47
C ALA A 346 -2.76 -7.89 37.97
N ALA A 347 -3.62 -8.67 37.32
CA ALA A 347 -4.98 -8.93 37.78
C ALA A 347 -5.00 -9.81 39.05
N GLY A 348 -4.07 -10.75 39.18
CA GLY A 348 -3.90 -11.57 40.38
C GLY A 348 -3.32 -10.81 41.58
N ALA A 349 -2.41 -9.85 41.34
CA ALA A 349 -1.82 -9.02 42.39
C ALA A 349 -2.76 -7.91 42.92
N GLY A 350 -3.81 -7.56 42.17
CA GLY A 350 -4.84 -6.59 42.57
C GLY A 350 -6.04 -7.19 43.31
N ALA A 351 -6.08 -8.51 43.52
CA ALA A 351 -7.23 -9.20 44.14
C ALA A 351 -7.17 -9.30 45.67
N ALA A 352 -6.22 -8.62 46.32
CA ALA A 352 -6.07 -8.60 47.78
C ALA A 352 -6.33 -7.20 48.38
N ALA A 353 -7.37 -6.49 47.93
CA ALA A 353 -8.05 -5.45 48.71
C ALA A 353 -9.31 -4.95 47.99
N ALA A 354 -10.37 -4.76 48.76
CA ALA A 354 -11.64 -4.07 48.45
C ALA A 354 -12.76 -4.87 47.75
N ASP A 355 -13.53 -5.53 48.61
CA ASP A 355 -15.00 -5.62 48.64
C ASP A 355 -15.78 -4.90 47.51
N ARG A 356 -16.54 -5.66 46.71
CA ARG A 356 -17.64 -5.15 45.89
C ARG A 356 -18.79 -6.16 45.80
N PRO A 357 -20.05 -5.68 45.78
CA PRO A 357 -21.23 -6.52 45.85
C PRO A 357 -21.57 -7.18 44.51
N SER A 358 -22.25 -8.30 44.63
CA SER A 358 -22.80 -9.17 43.59
C SER A 358 -23.93 -8.51 42.79
N THR A 359 -23.92 -8.71 41.46
CA THR A 359 -25.15 -8.87 40.68
C THR A 359 -24.93 -9.88 39.56
N SER A 360 -25.66 -10.98 39.68
CA SER A 360 -25.90 -12.04 38.71
C SER A 360 -26.47 -11.52 37.39
N ASN A 361 -26.14 -12.20 36.29
CA ASN A 361 -27.14 -12.71 35.35
C ASN A 361 -26.48 -13.67 34.34
N THR A 362 -26.76 -14.95 34.54
CA THR A 362 -26.52 -16.05 33.60
C THR A 362 -27.85 -16.39 32.94
N PRO A 363 -27.92 -16.63 31.62
CA PRO A 363 -28.99 -17.44 31.04
C PRO A 363 -28.59 -18.92 31.02
N GLN A 364 -29.50 -19.78 31.46
CA GLN A 364 -29.38 -21.23 31.55
C GLN A 364 -29.59 -21.94 30.18
N GLY A 365 -28.65 -22.84 29.85
CA GLY A 365 -28.86 -24.21 29.32
C GLY A 365 -29.08 -24.45 27.82
N PRO A 366 -28.97 -25.71 27.33
CA PRO A 366 -28.40 -26.91 27.95
C PRO A 366 -27.19 -27.51 27.18
N LEU A 367 -26.46 -28.38 27.90
CA LEU A 367 -25.32 -29.17 27.47
C LEU A 367 -25.73 -30.31 26.51
N SER A 368 -24.88 -30.63 25.54
CA SER A 368 -24.75 -31.97 24.98
C SER A 368 -23.26 -32.33 24.88
N GLU A 369 -22.99 -33.62 25.06
CA GLU A 369 -21.82 -34.22 25.69
C GLU A 369 -20.51 -34.16 24.88
N ALA A 370 -19.41 -34.25 25.63
CA ALA A 370 -18.06 -34.44 25.16
C ALA A 370 -17.86 -35.88 24.63
N GLY A 371 -17.16 -35.98 23.49
CA GLY A 371 -16.47 -37.19 23.07
C GLY A 371 -14.99 -36.85 22.90
N ASP A 372 -14.18 -37.36 23.82
CA ASP A 372 -12.72 -37.42 23.76
C ASP A 372 -12.23 -38.03 22.45
N PHE A 373 -11.16 -37.48 21.87
CA PHE A 373 -10.04 -38.28 21.35
C PHE A 373 -8.76 -37.44 21.37
N ALA A 374 -7.83 -37.92 22.19
CA ALA A 374 -6.50 -37.41 22.40
C ALA A 374 -5.51 -37.92 21.33
N GLU A 375 -4.36 -37.23 21.27
CA GLU A 375 -3.06 -37.70 20.82
C GLU A 375 -2.87 -38.12 19.35
N ASP A 376 -2.04 -37.36 18.63
CA ASP A 376 -0.76 -37.93 18.17
C ASP A 376 0.24 -36.81 17.85
N ALA A 377 1.14 -36.57 18.81
CA ALA A 377 2.39 -35.87 18.59
C ALA A 377 3.46 -36.91 18.25
N ARG A 378 3.90 -36.96 16.98
CA ARG A 378 5.14 -37.65 16.62
C ARG A 378 6.09 -36.68 15.91
N SER A 379 7.12 -36.35 16.68
CA SER A 379 8.47 -36.01 16.26
C SER A 379 8.93 -36.83 15.04
N PHE A 380 9.54 -36.17 14.06
CA PHE A 380 10.69 -36.73 13.35
C PHE A 380 11.64 -35.61 12.92
N CYS A 381 12.89 -35.71 13.36
CA CYS A 381 14.02 -34.87 12.96
C CYS A 381 14.68 -35.40 11.68
N ASP A 382 15.39 -34.48 11.01
CA ASP A 382 16.56 -34.62 10.14
C ASP A 382 16.63 -35.75 9.10
N VAL A 383 16.70 -35.34 7.84
CA VAL A 383 17.72 -35.86 6.90
C VAL A 383 18.28 -34.68 6.10
N ALA A 384 19.56 -34.42 6.29
CA ALA A 384 20.39 -33.65 5.39
C ALA A 384 20.70 -34.51 4.15
N ASP A 385 20.64 -33.92 2.96
CA ASP A 385 21.40 -34.42 1.81
C ASP A 385 22.12 -33.26 1.12
N ILE A 386 23.41 -33.47 1.00
CA ILE A 386 24.46 -32.65 0.42
C ILE A 386 24.80 -33.23 -0.97
N ASP A 387 25.17 -32.33 -1.87
CA ASP A 387 25.89 -32.51 -3.14
C ASP A 387 25.17 -33.13 -4.36
N LEU A 388 25.11 -32.35 -5.44
CA LEU A 388 26.11 -32.50 -6.52
C LEU A 388 26.11 -31.31 -7.49
N ILE A 389 27.30 -30.74 -7.62
CA ILE A 389 27.73 -29.74 -8.59
C ILE A 389 27.66 -30.35 -9.99
N SER A 390 27.08 -29.62 -10.95
CA SER A 390 27.57 -29.63 -12.33
C SER A 390 27.51 -28.22 -12.89
N SER A 391 28.68 -27.81 -13.36
CA SER A 391 29.03 -26.57 -14.04
C SER A 391 28.51 -26.53 -15.49
N ASP A 392 28.67 -25.35 -16.11
CA ASP A 392 28.32 -24.95 -17.49
C ASP A 392 26.95 -24.25 -17.55
N ASN A 393 26.77 -23.03 -18.04
CA ASN A 393 27.54 -22.24 -18.99
C ASN A 393 27.33 -20.74 -18.70
N ILE A 394 28.40 -19.96 -18.71
CA ILE A 394 28.39 -18.50 -18.59
C ILE A 394 28.11 -17.93 -19.97
N GLU A 395 26.98 -17.26 -20.16
CA GLU A 395 26.80 -16.30 -21.26
C GLU A 395 26.49 -14.92 -20.68
N SER A 396 27.52 -14.07 -20.78
CA SER A 396 27.51 -12.64 -20.59
C SER A 396 26.61 -11.96 -21.64
N ALA A 397 25.55 -11.29 -21.21
CA ALA A 397 24.85 -10.32 -22.05
C ALA A 397 25.41 -8.93 -21.72
N GLN A 398 26.09 -8.36 -22.70
CA GLN A 398 26.62 -7.00 -22.73
C GLN A 398 25.45 -6.00 -22.71
N ASP A 399 25.52 -5.03 -21.79
CA ASP A 399 24.76 -3.79 -21.85
C ASP A 399 25.47 -2.88 -22.86
N ASP A 400 24.75 -2.50 -23.92
CA ASP A 400 25.24 -1.65 -25.01
C ASP A 400 24.97 -0.18 -24.66
N ASP A 401 25.98 0.47 -24.09
CA ASP A 401 26.01 1.92 -23.83
C ASP A 401 26.42 2.67 -25.10
N GLY A 402 25.44 3.21 -25.82
CA GLY A 402 25.64 4.12 -26.94
C GLY A 402 26.06 5.51 -26.46
N ASN A 403 27.36 5.75 -26.40
CA ASN A 403 27.97 7.08 -26.36
C ASN A 403 28.01 7.67 -27.79
N SER A 404 27.34 8.78 -28.03
CA SER A 404 27.66 9.68 -29.16
C SER A 404 27.81 11.10 -28.64
N SER A 405 29.06 11.49 -28.46
CA SER A 405 29.49 12.88 -28.58
C SER A 405 29.14 13.40 -29.96
N ASP A 406 28.51 14.56 -30.05
CA ASP A 406 28.95 15.59 -30.98
C ASP A 406 28.57 16.97 -30.45
N ASN A 407 29.59 17.81 -30.48
CA ASN A 407 29.64 19.19 -30.06
C ASN A 407 29.47 20.01 -31.34
N ASP A 408 28.47 20.88 -31.43
CA ASP A 408 28.57 22.02 -32.35
C ASP A 408 27.85 23.25 -31.81
N THR A 409 28.67 24.28 -31.61
CA THR A 409 28.31 25.64 -31.24
C THR A 409 28.20 26.44 -32.52
N ILE A 410 27.01 26.95 -32.87
CA ILE A 410 26.89 28.11 -33.76
C ILE A 410 25.81 29.06 -33.21
N THR A 411 26.29 30.24 -32.82
CA THR A 411 25.56 31.48 -32.55
C THR A 411 24.88 32.04 -33.80
N SER A 412 23.63 32.51 -33.69
CA SER A 412 23.10 33.58 -34.57
C SER A 412 21.82 34.20 -33.99
N THR A 413 21.93 35.48 -33.67
CA THR A 413 20.90 36.47 -33.32
C THR A 413 20.09 36.93 -34.54
N ALA A 414 18.76 37.11 -34.39
CA ALA A 414 17.87 38.14 -35.00
C ALA A 414 16.40 37.71 -34.70
N ASP A 415 15.63 38.38 -33.83
CA ASP A 415 14.92 39.67 -33.92
C ASP A 415 13.75 39.76 -34.93
N LEU A 416 12.59 40.20 -34.38
CA LEU A 416 11.35 40.73 -35.00
C LEU A 416 10.36 39.70 -35.59
N GLN A 417 9.02 39.78 -35.44
CA GLN A 417 8.12 40.85 -35.00
C GLN A 417 6.72 40.30 -34.66
N LEU A 418 5.98 41.09 -33.90
CA LEU A 418 4.56 41.00 -33.51
C LEU A 418 3.61 40.90 -34.71
N GLU A 419 2.45 40.26 -34.53
CA GLU A 419 1.16 40.85 -34.92
C GLU A 419 0.02 40.39 -33.99
N GLU A 420 -0.68 41.39 -33.46
CA GLU A 420 -1.96 41.32 -32.77
C GLU A 420 -3.10 41.24 -33.79
N GLY A 421 -4.19 40.56 -33.45
CA GLY A 421 -5.44 40.61 -34.19
C GLY A 421 -6.61 40.38 -33.25
N SER A 422 -7.31 41.46 -32.90
CA SER A 422 -8.36 41.51 -31.89
C SER A 422 -9.74 41.79 -32.51
N VAL A 423 -10.78 41.29 -31.83
CA VAL A 423 -12.17 41.80 -31.74
C VAL A 423 -13.10 41.66 -32.97
N ALA A 424 -14.23 40.94 -32.76
CA ALA A 424 -15.58 41.50 -32.90
C ALA A 424 -16.66 40.58 -32.29
N GLU A 425 -17.25 41.05 -31.18
CA GLU A 425 -18.57 40.68 -30.69
C GLU A 425 -19.67 41.09 -31.68
N SER A 426 -20.74 40.30 -31.76
CA SER A 426 -22.09 40.85 -31.89
C SER A 426 -23.12 39.86 -31.35
N ALA A 427 -23.76 40.26 -30.25
CA ALA A 427 -24.97 39.68 -29.71
C ALA A 427 -26.22 40.35 -30.31
N ASN A 428 -27.25 39.53 -30.54
CA ASN A 428 -28.70 39.81 -30.50
C ASN A 428 -29.38 38.63 -31.24
N SER A 429 -30.56 38.11 -30.94
CA SER A 429 -31.60 38.20 -29.91
C SER A 429 -32.88 37.74 -30.65
N ASP A 430 -33.75 36.99 -29.97
CA ASP A 430 -35.18 36.80 -30.33
C ASP A 430 -35.50 35.96 -31.59
N ALA A 431 -36.57 35.17 -31.68
CA ALA A 431 -37.60 34.68 -30.77
C ALA A 431 -38.37 33.56 -31.52
N ASP A 432 -39.15 32.77 -30.75
CA ASP A 432 -40.40 32.08 -31.10
C ASP A 432 -40.56 31.40 -32.48
N GLU A 433 -40.81 30.09 -32.47
CA GLU A 433 -42.13 29.57 -32.83
C GLU A 433 -42.37 28.16 -32.29
N ARG A 434 -43.62 27.93 -31.90
CA ARG A 434 -44.17 26.77 -31.21
C ARG A 434 -44.81 25.78 -32.19
N ASP A 435 -45.00 24.57 -31.66
CA ASP A 435 -46.12 23.63 -31.87
C ASP A 435 -46.48 23.22 -33.30
N GLU A 436 -46.34 21.91 -33.58
CA GLU A 436 -47.46 21.16 -34.16
C GLU A 436 -47.42 19.68 -33.73
N ASP A 437 -48.62 19.12 -33.68
CA ASP A 437 -49.12 18.10 -32.77
C ASP A 437 -49.41 16.78 -33.51
N GLY A 438 -49.56 15.69 -32.74
CA GLY A 438 -50.47 14.58 -33.04
C GLY A 438 -50.15 13.58 -34.16
N THR A 439 -49.70 12.37 -33.79
CA THR A 439 -50.55 11.14 -33.82
C THR A 439 -49.91 9.99 -33.07
#